data_AF-A0A3D4B5A3-F1
#
_entry.id   AF-A0A3D4B5A3-F1
#
_cell.length_a   1.000
_cell.length_b   1.000
_cell.length_c   1.000
_cell.angle_alpha   90.00
_cell.angle_beta   90.00
_cell.angle_gamma   90.00
#
_symmetry.space_group_name_H-M   'P 1'
#
loop_
_entity.id
_entity.type
_entity.pdbx_description
1 polymer ?
#
loop_
_entity_poly.entity_id
_entity_poly.type
_entity_poly.pdbx_seq_one_letter_code
_entity_poly.pdbx_strand_id
1 'polypeptide(L)'
;MGFKSSRGTWIKPYDYREERVLSLDHQSRAYEAMFSVLSDRPWLKGIDWWKWPTQLDRGGPKNDDFTPNGKPAEQVVAKWYMGYSH
;
A
#
# COMPACT_ATOMS: atom_id res chain seq x y z
N MET A 1 -1.01 1.35 8.74
CA MET A 1 -1.76 0.74 7.63
C MET A 1 -0.78 0.27 6.57
N GLY A 2 -0.93 -0.97 6.09
CA GLY A 2 -0.02 -1.53 5.12
C GLY A 2 -0.55 -2.83 4.52
N PHE A 3 -0.16 -3.11 3.29
CA PHE A 3 -0.45 -4.34 2.57
C PHE A 3 0.86 -4.81 1.92
N LYS A 4 1.22 -6.09 2.04
CA LYS A 4 2.34 -6.69 1.29
C LYS A 4 2.08 -6.64 -0.21
N SER A 5 3.14 -6.60 -1.02
CA SER A 5 3.06 -6.77 -2.48
C SER A 5 2.89 -8.24 -2.87
N SER A 6 1.78 -8.84 -2.45
CA SER A 6 1.51 -10.24 -2.65
C SER A 6 0.06 -10.52 -3.07
N ARG A 7 -0.13 -11.63 -3.76
CA ARG A 7 -1.46 -12.06 -4.21
C ARG A 7 -2.38 -12.26 -3.01
N GLY A 8 -3.56 -11.65 -3.08
CA GLY A 8 -4.58 -11.73 -2.02
C GLY A 8 -4.17 -11.05 -0.71
N THR A 9 -3.30 -10.02 -0.76
CA THR A 9 -2.82 -9.29 0.43
C THR A 9 -3.94 -8.83 1.38
N TRP A 10 -5.13 -8.53 0.85
CA TRP A 10 -6.33 -8.15 1.62
C TRP A 10 -6.93 -9.26 2.51
N ILE A 11 -6.59 -10.54 2.31
CA ILE A 11 -7.13 -11.66 3.12
C ILE A 11 -6.50 -11.67 4.52
N LYS A 12 -5.19 -11.40 4.60
CA LYS A 12 -4.44 -11.28 5.85
C LYS A 12 -3.43 -10.13 5.74
N PRO A 13 -3.90 -8.88 5.76
CA PRO A 13 -3.03 -7.73 5.48
C PRO A 13 -1.98 -7.50 6.58
N TYR A 14 -2.12 -8.11 7.75
CA TYR A 14 -1.17 -8.02 8.86
C TYR A 14 -0.09 -9.12 8.83
N ASP A 15 -0.22 -10.13 7.96
CA ASP A 15 0.65 -11.30 7.99
C ASP A 15 2.00 -11.01 7.31
N TYR A 16 3.04 -10.95 8.13
CA TYR A 16 4.42 -10.72 7.68
C TYR A 16 5.20 -12.02 7.44
N ARG A 17 4.67 -13.18 7.88
CA ARG A 17 5.36 -14.48 7.88
C ARG A 17 5.02 -15.32 6.66
N GLU A 18 3.81 -15.16 6.13
CA GLU A 18 3.36 -15.93 4.98
C GLU A 18 4.08 -15.49 3.71
N GLU A 19 4.85 -16.42 3.12
CA GLU A 19 5.35 -16.27 1.77
C GLU A 19 4.20 -16.46 0.78
N ARG A 20 4.06 -15.50 -0.12
CA ARG A 20 3.02 -15.48 -1.14
C ARG A 20 3.62 -15.04 -2.45
N VAL A 21 2.94 -15.40 -3.54
CA VAL A 21 3.33 -14.97 -4.88
C VAL A 21 3.34 -13.44 -4.95
N LEU A 22 4.49 -12.87 -5.32
CA LEU A 22 4.69 -11.44 -5.56
C LEU A 22 3.60 -10.91 -6.49
N SER A 23 2.94 -9.83 -6.07
CA SER A 23 1.95 -9.12 -6.88
C SER A 23 1.91 -7.65 -6.50
N LEU A 24 2.52 -6.82 -7.34
CA LEU A 24 2.53 -5.36 -7.18
C LEU A 24 1.12 -4.76 -7.38
N ASP A 25 0.36 -5.31 -8.34
CA ASP A 25 -1.01 -4.89 -8.65
C ASP A 25 -1.98 -5.12 -7.48
N HIS A 26 -1.83 -6.23 -6.75
CA HIS A 26 -2.69 -6.49 -5.61
C HIS A 26 -2.47 -5.50 -4.46
N GLN A 27 -1.24 -5.01 -4.27
CA GLN A 27 -0.97 -3.95 -3.29
C GLN A 27 -1.59 -2.62 -3.72
N SER A 28 -1.42 -2.21 -4.99
CA SER A 28 -2.01 -0.96 -5.49
C SER A 28 -3.54 -1.00 -5.42
N ARG A 29 -4.17 -2.12 -5.79
CA ARG A 29 -5.63 -2.31 -5.69
C ARG A 29 -6.13 -2.26 -4.25
N ALA A 30 -5.40 -2.85 -3.31
CA ALA A 30 -5.74 -2.77 -1.89
C ALA A 30 -5.70 -1.32 -1.37
N TYR A 31 -4.71 -0.55 -1.81
CA TYR A 31 -4.59 0.86 -1.45
C TYR A 31 -5.70 1.70 -2.07
N GLU A 32 -6.02 1.52 -3.35
CA GLU A 32 -7.10 2.25 -4.03
C GLU A 32 -8.45 1.97 -3.34
N ALA A 33 -8.75 0.69 -3.06
CA ALA A 33 -9.96 0.30 -2.36
C ALA A 33 -10.04 0.91 -0.96
N MET A 34 -8.94 0.86 -0.20
CA MET A 34 -8.87 1.46 1.13
C MET A 34 -9.15 2.97 1.08
N PHE A 35 -8.47 3.73 0.22
CA PHE A 35 -8.68 5.16 0.12
C PHE A 35 -10.10 5.50 -0.32
N SER A 36 -10.66 4.78 -1.30
CA SER A 36 -12.04 5.02 -1.77
C SER A 36 -13.10 4.95 -0.66
N VAL A 37 -12.84 4.22 0.42
CA VAL A 37 -13.76 4.06 1.57
C VAL A 37 -13.45 5.03 2.71
N LEU A 38 -12.17 5.35 2.89
CA LEU A 38 -11.66 6.09 4.05
C LEU A 38 -11.55 7.60 3.83
N SER A 39 -11.36 8.07 2.60
CA SER A 39 -11.06 9.49 2.31
C SER A 39 -12.15 10.47 2.73
N ASP A 40 -13.43 10.09 2.69
CA ASP A 40 -14.56 10.98 3.01
C ASP A 40 -15.06 10.87 4.46
N ARG A 41 -14.23 10.34 5.37
CA ARG A 41 -14.64 10.08 6.76
C ARG A 41 -14.14 11.20 7.68
N PRO A 42 -15.02 12.09 8.20
CA PRO A 42 -14.58 13.25 8.99
C PRO A 42 -13.91 12.89 10.33
N TRP A 43 -14.14 11.67 10.83
CA TRP A 43 -13.51 11.14 12.03
C TRP A 43 -12.09 10.60 11.78
N LEU A 44 -11.73 10.29 10.53
CA LEU A 44 -10.39 9.82 10.18
C LEU A 44 -9.47 11.01 9.99
N LYS A 45 -8.48 11.16 10.88
CA LYS A 45 -7.55 12.31 10.87
C LYS A 45 -6.26 12.08 10.08
N GLY A 46 -6.09 10.87 9.57
CA GLY A 46 -4.92 10.49 8.81
C GLY A 46 -4.67 8.99 8.87
N ILE A 47 -3.62 8.57 8.19
CA ILE A 47 -3.15 7.19 8.13
C ILE A 47 -1.66 7.20 8.45
N ASP A 48 -1.25 6.39 9.41
CA ASP A 48 0.16 6.09 9.65
C ASP A 48 0.58 4.86 8.82
N TRP A 49 1.73 4.93 8.15
CA TRP A 49 2.14 3.96 7.13
C TRP A 49 3.01 2.85 7.69
N TRP A 50 2.64 1.61 7.39
CA TRP A 50 3.50 0.43 7.56
C TRP A 50 3.94 -0.07 6.18
N LYS A 51 5.18 0.14 5.77
CA LYS A 51 6.11 1.13 6.30
C LYS A 51 6.93 1.70 5.16
N TRP A 52 7.46 2.90 5.35
CA TRP A 52 8.46 3.43 4.44
C TRP A 52 9.86 3.03 4.90
N PRO A 53 10.75 2.59 3.99
CA PRO A 53 12.11 2.21 4.36
C PRO A 53 12.96 3.46 4.61
N THR A 54 13.92 3.36 5.54
CA THR A 54 14.93 4.41 5.77
C THR A 54 15.88 4.56 4.57
N GLN A 55 16.14 3.46 3.85
CA GLN A 55 16.95 3.45 2.63
C GLN A 55 16.02 3.18 1.44
N LEU A 56 15.93 4.13 0.51
CA LEU A 56 14.96 4.09 -0.60
C LEU A 56 15.27 3.04 -1.67
N ASP A 57 16.44 2.41 -1.62
CA ASP A 57 16.76 1.24 -2.44
C ASP A 57 16.10 -0.06 -1.95
N ARG A 58 15.54 -0.08 -0.73
CA ARG A 58 14.86 -1.25 -0.12
C ARG A 58 13.40 -1.43 -0.53
N GLY A 59 13.03 -1.01 -1.73
CA GLY A 59 11.70 -1.19 -2.31
C GLY A 59 11.76 -1.82 -3.70
N GLY A 60 10.89 -1.36 -4.60
CA GLY A 60 10.97 -1.70 -6.01
C GLY A 60 10.21 -2.97 -6.43
N PRO A 61 10.27 -3.31 -7.73
CA PRO A 61 9.37 -4.28 -8.35
C PRO A 61 9.62 -5.74 -7.95
N LYS A 62 10.73 -6.04 -7.27
CA LYS A 62 11.07 -7.39 -6.77
C LYS A 62 10.80 -7.57 -5.28
N ASN A 63 10.38 -6.51 -4.59
CA ASN A 63 10.14 -6.54 -3.15
C ASN A 63 8.66 -6.92 -2.90
N ASP A 64 8.43 -8.02 -2.17
CA ASP A 64 7.09 -8.51 -1.81
C ASP A 64 6.58 -7.93 -0.47
N ASP A 65 7.42 -7.14 0.20
CA ASP A 65 7.15 -6.61 1.54
C ASP A 65 6.17 -5.41 1.50
N PHE A 66 5.82 -4.91 2.68
CA PHE A 66 4.80 -3.88 2.91
C PHE A 66 5.06 -2.52 2.24
N THR A 67 6.32 -2.18 2.01
CA THR A 67 6.65 -0.85 1.50
C THR A 67 6.03 -0.61 0.13
N PRO A 68 5.37 0.54 -0.11
CA PRO A 68 4.95 0.94 -1.44
C PRO A 68 6.10 1.53 -2.27
N ASN A 69 7.23 1.89 -1.65
CA ASN A 69 8.36 2.59 -2.27
C ASN A 69 8.86 1.88 -3.54
N GLY A 70 8.94 2.60 -4.66
CA GLY A 70 9.35 2.11 -5.97
C GLY A 70 8.35 1.14 -6.62
N LYS A 71 7.09 1.12 -6.17
CA LYS A 71 6.03 0.22 -6.67
C LYS A 71 4.81 1.03 -7.13
N PRO A 72 3.91 0.43 -7.94
CA PRO A 72 2.66 1.10 -8.35
C PRO A 72 1.81 1.63 -7.19
N ALA A 73 1.86 0.97 -6.02
CA ALA A 73 1.16 1.44 -4.83
C ALA A 73 1.63 2.83 -4.35
N GLU A 74 2.88 3.23 -4.59
CA GLU A 74 3.38 4.58 -4.28
C GLU A 74 2.61 5.65 -5.04
N GLN A 75 2.32 5.41 -6.32
CA GLN A 75 1.57 6.36 -7.15
C GLN A 75 0.13 6.50 -6.67
N VAL A 76 -0.47 5.41 -6.18
CA VAL A 76 -1.79 5.45 -5.54
C VAL A 76 -1.76 6.33 -4.30
N VAL A 77 -0.79 6.11 -3.39
CA VAL A 77 -0.63 6.96 -2.20
C VAL A 77 -0.48 8.44 -2.58
N ALA A 78 0.40 8.74 -3.55
CA ALA A 78 0.65 10.11 -4.00
C ALA A 78 -0.62 10.76 -4.57
N LYS A 79 -1.35 10.06 -5.44
CA LYS A 79 -2.60 10.54 -6.05
C LYS A 79 -3.61 10.99 -4.98
N TRP A 80 -3.86 10.15 -3.97
CA TRP A 80 -4.85 10.43 -2.94
C TRP A 80 -4.43 11.56 -1.98
N TYR A 81 -3.16 11.60 -1.56
CA TYR A 81 -2.71 12.68 -0.67
C TYR A 81 -2.56 14.04 -1.35
N MET A 82 -2.25 14.07 -2.65
CA MET A 82 -2.12 15.32 -3.40
C MET A 82 -3.47 15.87 -3.88
N GLY A 83 -4.59 15.19 -3.58
CA GLY A 83 -5.91 15.64 -3.99
C GLY A 83 -6.18 15.51 -5.49
N TYR A 84 -5.45 14.64 -6.19
CA TYR A 84 -5.76 14.29 -7.59
C TYR A 84 -6.96 13.32 -7.65
N SER A 85 -8.10 13.77 -7.13
CA SER A 85 -9.40 13.11 -7.32
C SER A 85 -10.07 13.69 -8.57
N HIS A 86 -10.62 12.81 -9.41
CA HIS A 86 -11.49 13.17 -10.53
C HIS A 86 -12.77 13.87 -10.06
#